data_AF-N0BDL6-F1
#
_entry.id   AF-N0BDL6-F1
#
_cell.length_a   1.000
_cell.length_b   1.000
_cell.length_c   1.000
_cell.angle_alpha   90.00
_cell.angle_beta   90.00
_cell.angle_gamma   90.00
#
_symmetry.space_group_name_H-M   'P 1'
#
loop_
_entity.id
_entity.type
_entity.pdbx_description
1 polymer ?
#
loop_
_entity_poly.entity_id
_entity_poly.type
_entity_poly.pdbx_seq_one_letter_code
_entity_poly.pdbx_strand_id
1 'polypeptide(L)' 'MGSGSDSEYYLFECPKCGDVNKHKGKVLDKAEGENIIVLKVKCEDCNSVGLIKILKPGNIEIFDFD' A
#
# COMPACT_ATOMS: atom_id res chain seq x y z
N MET A 1 7.34 -28.75 -1.55
CA MET A 1 8.49 -27.85 -1.35
C MET A 1 8.20 -26.59 -2.16
N GLY A 2 8.19 -25.42 -1.50
CA GLY A 2 7.93 -24.14 -2.16
C GLY A 2 6.94 -23.27 -1.39
N SER A 3 7.25 -22.93 -0.14
CA SER A 3 6.62 -21.80 0.55
C SER A 3 7.20 -20.53 -0.07
N GLY A 4 6.68 -20.16 -1.25
CA GLY A 4 6.98 -18.88 -1.89
C GLY A 4 6.48 -17.79 -0.96
N SER A 5 7.41 -17.07 -0.32
CA SER A 5 7.08 -15.84 0.39
C SER A 5 6.85 -14.77 -0.68
N ASP A 6 5.70 -14.82 -1.34
CA ASP A 6 5.27 -13.80 -2.32
C ASP A 6 5.15 -12.47 -1.57
N SER A 7 6.23 -11.70 -1.59
CA SER A 7 6.23 -10.33 -1.10
C SER A 7 5.41 -9.52 -2.10
N GLU A 8 4.11 -9.35 -1.81
CA GLU A 8 3.25 -8.47 -2.60
C GLU A 8 3.81 -7.04 -2.53
N TYR A 9 3.89 -6.39 -3.69
CA TYR A 9 4.32 -5.00 -3.82
C TYR A 9 3.19 -4.15 -4.37
N TYR A 10 3.10 -2.91 -3.91
CA TYR A 10 2.11 -1.93 -4.34
C TYR A 10 2.79 -0.66 -4.83
N LEU A 11 2.37 -0.14 -5.99
CA LEU A 11 2.87 1.13 -6.53
C LEU A 11 1.94 2.26 -6.12
N PHE A 12 2.45 3.23 -5.36
CA PHE A 12 1.66 4.36 -4.87
C PHE A 12 2.46 5.65 -4.82
N GLU A 13 1.78 6.79 -4.92
CA GLU A 13 2.41 8.10 -4.69
C GLU A 13 2.61 8.29 -3.19
N CYS A 14 3.85 8.29 -2.71
CA CYS A 14 4.14 8.35 -1.28
C CYS A 14 4.02 9.80 -0.76
N PRO A 15 3.02 10.12 0.09
CA PRO A 15 2.84 11.50 0.57
C PRO A 15 4.03 12.01 1.40
N LYS A 16 4.82 11.09 1.97
CA LYS A 16 6.02 11.40 2.77
C LYS A 16 7.24 11.73 1.94
N CYS A 17 7.36 11.16 0.73
CA CYS A 17 8.44 11.53 -0.18
C CYS A 17 8.21 12.90 -0.81
N GLY A 18 6.94 13.29 -0.95
CA GLY A 18 6.57 14.62 -1.44
C GLY A 18 6.82 14.82 -2.93
N ASP A 19 6.98 13.73 -3.69
CA ASP A 19 7.09 13.74 -5.14
C ASP A 19 5.86 13.08 -5.80
N VAL A 20 5.68 13.40 -7.07
CA VAL A 20 4.54 12.93 -7.88
C VAL A 20 4.78 11.54 -8.51
N ASN A 21 5.94 10.92 -8.27
CA ASN A 21 6.21 9.60 -8.84
C ASN A 21 5.57 8.51 -7.97
N LYS A 22 5.27 7.38 -8.60
CA LYS A 22 4.83 6.18 -7.88
C LYS A 22 6.05 5.45 -7.32
N HIS A 23 6.00 5.17 -6.03
CA HIS A 23 7.03 4.49 -5.27
C HIS A 23 6.63 3.04 -5.08
N LYS A 24 7.64 2.18 -4.98
CA LYS A 24 7.41 0.78 -4.66
C LYS A 24 7.22 0.64 -3.15
N GLY A 25 6.06 0.13 -2.76
CA GLY A 25 5.72 -0.19 -1.39
C GLY A 25 5.70 -1.69 -1.18
N LYS A 26 6.42 -2.18 -0.17
CA LYS A 26 6.24 -3.56 0.28
C LYS A 26 4.94 -3.67 1.08
N VAL A 27 4.04 -4.55 0.67
CA VAL A 27 2.83 -4.85 1.45
C VAL A 27 3.26 -5.66 2.67
N LEU A 28 3.00 -5.11 3.85
CA LEU A 28 3.27 -5.73 5.14
C LEU A 28 2.07 -6.52 5.64
N ASP A 29 0.86 -6.00 5.38
CA ASP A 29 -0.40 -6.61 5.77
C ASP A 29 -1.51 -6.19 4.80
N LYS A 30 -2.53 -7.04 4.66
CA LYS A 30 -3.66 -6.84 3.76
C LYS A 30 -4.93 -7.36 4.42
N ALA A 31 -5.87 -6.46 4.64
CA ALA A 31 -7.20 -6.78 5.11
C ALA A 31 -8.22 -6.46 4.02
N GLU A 32 -9.06 -7.44 3.68
CA GLU A 32 -10.13 -7.26 2.71
C GLU A 32 -11.50 -7.36 3.39
N GLY A 33 -12.28 -6.30 3.29
CA GLY A 33 -13.69 -6.25 3.67
C GLY A 33 -14.61 -6.28 2.44
N GLU A 34 -15.92 -6.29 2.69
CA GLU A 34 -16.94 -6.34 1.63
C GLU A 34 -16.80 -5.18 0.63
N ASN A 35 -16.59 -3.95 1.14
CA ASN A 35 -16.56 -2.71 0.34
C ASN A 35 -15.21 -1.96 0.40
N ILE A 36 -14.21 -2.48 1.11
CA ILE A 36 -12.92 -1.81 1.33
C ILE A 36 -11.78 -2.82 1.37
N ILE A 37 -10.63 -2.43 0.83
CA ILE A 37 -9.36 -3.14 0.99
C ILE A 37 -8.42 -2.20 1.75
N VAL A 38 -7.77 -2.67 2.80
CA VAL A 38 -6.79 -1.91 3.57
C VAL A 38 -5.44 -2.60 3.40
N LEU A 39 -4.49 -1.90 2.78
CA LEU A 39 -3.12 -2.34 2.61
C LEU A 39 -2.23 -1.58 3.57
N LYS A 40 -1.51 -2.28 4.43
CA LYS A 40 -0.40 -1.70 5.19
C LYS A 40 0.85 -1.82 4.35
N VAL A 41 1.42 -0.70 3.94
CA VAL A 41 2.57 -0.67 3.05
C VAL A 41 3.75 0.05 3.69
N LYS A 42 4.96 -0.39 3.35
CA LYS A 42 6.21 0.32 3.65
C LYS A 42 6.84 0.80 2.36
N CYS A 43 7.03 2.10 2.19
CA CYS A 43 7.76 2.67 1.06
C CYS A 43 9.20 2.14 1.04
N GLU A 44 9.68 1.62 -0.08
CA GLU A 44 11.07 1.14 -0.19
C GLU A 44 12.08 2.31 -0.23
N ASP A 45 11.66 3.50 -0.66
CA ASP A 45 12.55 4.66 -0.82
C ASP A 45 12.75 5.40 0.51
N CYS A 46 11.67 5.90 1.13
CA CYS A 46 11.75 6.67 2.38
C CYS A 46 11.54 5.83 3.65
N ASN A 47 11.27 4.52 3.53
CA ASN A 47 10.99 3.61 4.63
C ASN A 47 9.77 3.95 5.50
N SER A 48 8.98 4.97 5.13
CA SER A 48 7.74 5.32 5.82
C SER A 48 6.71 4.21 5.68
N VAL A 49 5.97 3.95 6.75
CA VAL A 49 4.90 2.97 6.80
C VAL A 49 3.56 3.71 6.84
N GLY A 50 2.61 3.29 6.02
CA GLY A 50 1.27 3.87 6.01
C GLY A 50 0.22 2.86 5.57
N LEU A 51 -1.02 3.32 5.56
CA LEU A 51 -2.18 2.55 5.11
C LEU A 51 -2.69 3.12 3.79
N ILE A 52 -3.00 2.23 2.86
CA ILE A 52 -3.74 2.53 1.63
C ILE A 52 -5.10 1.89 1.79
N LYS A 53 -6.14 2.70 1.85
CA LYS A 53 -7.54 2.28 1.96
C LYS A 53 -8.17 2.42 0.57
N ILE A 54 -8.50 1.29 -0.06
CA ILE A 54 -9.11 1.23 -1.38
C ILE A 54 -10.60 0.93 -1.18
N LEU A 55 -11.45 1.90 -1.45
CA LEU A 55 -12.90 1.71 -1.47
C LEU A 55 -13.28 1.05 -2.80
N LYS A 56 -13.74 -0.20 -2.74
CA LYS A 56 -14.21 -0.97 -3.91
C LYS A 56 -15.27 -0.21 -4.73
N PRO A 57 -16.29 0.42 -4.12
CA PRO A 57 -17.19 1.28 -4.90
C PRO A 57 -16.44 2.53 -5.37
N GLY A 58 -16.22 2.62 -6.69
CA GLY A 58 -15.57 3.76 -7.33
C GLY A 58 -14.04 3.73 -7.34
N ASN A 59 -13.40 2.66 -6.84
CA ASN A 59 -11.94 2.49 -6.80
C ASN A 59 -11.21 3.72 -6.22
N ILE A 60 -11.74 4.27 -5.13
CA ILE A 60 -11.17 5.46 -4.49
C ILE A 60 -10.06 5.00 -3.55
N GLU A 61 -8.85 5.54 -3.73
CA GLU A 61 -7.70 5.29 -2.87
C GLU A 61 -7.52 6.43 -1.86
N ILE A 62 -7.39 6.09 -0.58
CA ILE A 62 -7.11 7.03 0.50
C ILE A 62 -5.78 6.63 1.13
N PHE A 63 -4.85 7.59 1.17
CA PHE A 63 -3.50 7.41 1.71
C PHE A 63 -3.42 8.01 3.12
N ASP A 64 -3.03 7.18 4.08
CA ASP A 64 -2.98 7.52 5.50
C ASP A 64 -1.57 7.19 6.02
N PHE A 65 -0.67 8.19 6.00
CA PHE A 65 0.75 8.06 6.32
C PHE A 65 1.13 9.01 7.46
N ASP A 66 1.56 8.44 8.58
CA ASP A 66 2.04 9.16 9.78
C ASP A 66 3.42 9.80 9.59
#